data_AF-A0A364Y2P1-F1
#
_entry.id   AF-A0A364Y2P1-F1
#
_cell.length_a   1.000
_cell.length_b   1.000
_cell.length_c   1.000
_cell.angle_alpha   90.00
_cell.angle_beta   90.00
_cell.angle_gamma   90.00
#
_symmetry.space_group_name_H-M   'P 1'
#
loop_
_entity.id
_entity.type
_entity.pdbx_description
1 polymer ?
#
loop_
_entity_poly.entity_id
_entity_poly.type
_entity_poly.pdbx_seq_one_letter_code
_entity_poly.pdbx_strand_id
1 'polypeptide(L)'
;MFEKNDKRRLYWLIDQYLLGKMNGWTFCNEYYYSYSLELKDEDLSKLEQFVFSELDKITSRYTDVQEDLVKYPGVYYNEEELRQKVIETKEKLKEQSPV
;
A
#
# COMPACT_ATOMS: atom_id res chain seq x y z
N MET A 1 -9.37 14.88 4.06
CA MET A 1 -8.42 13.79 4.36
C MET A 1 -9.11 12.89 5.38
N PHE A 2 -9.13 11.57 5.17
CA PHE A 2 -9.77 10.63 6.10
C PHE A 2 -8.88 10.38 7.31
N GLU A 3 -9.47 10.07 8.47
CA GLU A 3 -8.73 9.70 9.69
C GLU A 3 -7.93 8.40 9.50
N LYS A 4 -6.90 8.18 10.32
CA LYS A 4 -5.98 7.03 10.15
C LYS A 4 -6.65 5.67 10.36
N ASN A 5 -7.63 5.61 11.25
CA ASN A 5 -8.44 4.42 11.52
C ASN A 5 -9.65 4.28 10.59
N ASP A 6 -9.77 5.11 9.54
CA ASP A 6 -10.83 5.00 8.55
C ASP A 6 -10.30 4.30 7.30
N LYS A 7 -10.87 3.15 6.96
CA LYS A 7 -10.41 2.36 5.80
C LYS A 7 -10.42 3.13 4.48
N ARG A 8 -11.30 4.13 4.33
CA ARG A 8 -11.34 5.01 3.15
C ARG A 8 -10.02 5.76 2.92
N ARG A 9 -9.23 5.94 3.98
CA ARG A 9 -7.89 6.49 3.89
C ARG A 9 -6.96 5.63 3.04
N LEU A 10 -6.99 4.30 3.16
CA LEU A 10 -6.14 3.42 2.36
C LEU A 10 -6.43 3.56 0.86
N TYR A 11 -7.71 3.59 0.49
CA TYR A 11 -8.14 3.86 -0.88
C TYR A 11 -7.66 5.23 -1.38
N TRP A 12 -7.81 6.27 -0.54
CA TRP A 12 -7.35 7.61 -0.86
C TRP A 12 -5.83 7.67 -1.07
N LEU A 13 -5.04 7.01 -0.22
CA LEU A 13 -3.57 6.93 -0.33
C LEU A 13 -3.14 6.26 -1.64
N ILE A 14 -3.77 5.13 -1.97
CA ILE A 14 -3.56 4.42 -3.26
C ILE A 14 -3.79 5.37 -4.43
N ASP A 15 -4.90 6.11 -4.42
CA ASP A 15 -5.20 7.07 -5.48
C ASP A 15 -4.18 8.21 -5.55
N GLN A 16 -3.81 8.79 -4.41
CA GLN A 16 -2.84 9.89 -4.40
C GLN A 16 -1.45 9.47 -4.89
N TYR A 17 -1.00 8.27 -4.52
CA TYR A 17 0.26 7.72 -4.99
C TYR A 17 0.23 7.47 -6.50
N LEU A 18 -0.83 6.85 -7.03
CA LEU A 18 -0.98 6.61 -8.46
C LEU A 18 -1.13 7.90 -9.29
N LEU A 19 -1.69 8.96 -8.70
CA LEU A 19 -1.77 10.30 -9.29
C LEU A 19 -0.45 11.08 -9.20
N GLY A 20 0.61 10.51 -8.61
CA GLY A 20 1.90 11.16 -8.42
C GLY A 20 1.87 12.33 -7.44
N LYS A 21 0.91 12.34 -6.51
CA LYS A 21 0.78 13.39 -5.48
C LYS A 21 1.67 13.12 -4.26
N MET A 22 2.27 11.94 -4.18
CA MET A 22 3.23 11.55 -3.15
C MET A 22 4.24 10.55 -3.73
N ASN A 23 5.43 10.49 -3.16
CA ASN A 23 6.46 9.51 -3.51
C ASN A 23 6.29 8.20 -2.71
N GLY A 24 7.05 7.16 -3.06
CA GLY A 24 6.97 5.85 -2.42
C GLY A 24 7.18 5.90 -0.90
N TRP A 25 8.18 6.65 -0.40
CA TRP A 25 8.41 6.79 1.04
C TRP A 25 7.22 7.41 1.79
N THR A 26 6.64 8.48 1.25
CA THR A 26 5.47 9.12 1.85
C THR A 26 4.27 8.17 1.84
N PHE A 27 4.03 7.48 0.73
CA PHE A 27 2.97 6.48 0.61
C PHE A 27 3.14 5.35 1.63
N CYS A 28 4.31 4.72 1.69
CA CYS A 28 4.60 3.59 2.58
C CYS A 28 4.45 3.97 4.06
N ASN A 29 4.93 5.14 4.46
CA ASN A 29 4.79 5.63 5.84
C ASN A 29 3.33 5.89 6.21
N GLU A 30 2.59 6.60 5.36
CA GLU A 30 1.18 6.89 5.61
C GLU A 30 0.31 5.63 5.58
N TYR A 31 0.67 4.66 4.74
CA TYR A 31 0.05 3.35 4.71
C TYR A 31 0.30 2.59 6.03
N TYR A 32 1.54 2.52 6.50
CA TYR A 32 1.90 1.89 7.78
C TYR A 32 1.13 2.50 8.95
N TYR A 33 1.07 3.82 9.04
CA TYR A 33 0.34 4.51 10.10
C TYR A 33 -1.17 4.26 10.06
N SER A 34 -1.73 3.88 8.91
CA SER A 34 -3.16 3.65 8.77
C SER A 34 -3.48 2.16 8.92
N TYR A 35 -2.89 1.31 8.08
CA TYR A 35 -3.15 -0.12 8.04
C TYR A 35 -2.55 -0.88 9.23
N SER A 36 -1.26 -0.69 9.50
CA SER A 36 -0.55 -1.54 10.47
C SER A 36 -0.74 -1.10 11.92
N LEU A 37 -1.10 0.18 12.16
CA LEU A 37 -1.23 0.72 13.52
C LEU A 37 -2.66 1.04 13.96
N GLU A 38 -3.53 1.52 13.06
CA GLU A 38 -4.78 2.18 13.45
C GLU A 38 -6.03 1.40 13.04
N LEU A 39 -6.01 0.73 11.89
CA LEU A 39 -7.09 -0.12 11.42
C LEU A 39 -7.10 -1.46 12.15
N LYS A 40 -8.30 -1.93 12.49
CA LYS A 40 -8.50 -3.26 13.06
C LYS A 40 -9.01 -4.22 11.99
N ASP A 41 -8.74 -5.50 12.16
CA ASP A 41 -9.24 -6.54 11.24
C ASP A 41 -10.77 -6.50 11.09
N GLU A 42 -11.50 -6.15 12.14
CA GLU A 42 -12.98 -6.02 12.15
C GLU A 42 -13.50 -4.89 11.25
N ASP A 43 -12.67 -3.90 10.90
CA ASP A 43 -13.03 -2.78 10.03
C ASP A 43 -12.95 -3.14 8.53
N LEU A 44 -12.35 -4.30 8.22
CA LEU A 44 -12.02 -4.72 6.86
C LEU A 44 -12.79 -5.98 6.46
N SER A 45 -13.25 -6.02 5.22
CA SER A 45 -13.73 -7.27 4.61
C SER A 45 -12.57 -8.26 4.42
N LYS A 46 -12.90 -9.55 4.25
CA LYS A 46 -11.88 -10.60 4.00
C LYS A 46 -11.02 -10.30 2.76
N LEU A 47 -11.61 -9.72 1.72
CA LEU A 47 -10.85 -9.29 0.54
C LEU A 47 -9.91 -8.14 0.91
N GLU A 48 -10.41 -7.11 1.58
CA GLU A 48 -9.59 -5.97 2.02
C GLU A 48 -8.41 -6.45 2.88
N GLN A 49 -8.64 -7.31 3.87
CA GLN A 49 -7.58 -7.91 4.69
C GLN A 49 -6.52 -8.63 3.84
N PHE A 50 -6.95 -9.48 2.91
CA PHE A 50 -6.05 -10.21 2.04
C PHE A 50 -5.23 -9.27 1.14
N VAL A 51 -5.88 -8.33 0.46
CA VAL A 51 -5.20 -7.46 -0.50
C VAL A 51 -4.31 -6.43 0.21
N PHE A 52 -4.76 -5.87 1.35
CA PHE A 52 -3.96 -4.92 2.11
C PHE A 52 -2.78 -5.57 2.83
N SER A 53 -2.91 -6.81 3.33
CA SER A 53 -1.76 -7.55 3.86
C SER A 53 -0.72 -7.88 2.78
N GLU A 54 -1.17 -8.18 1.57
CA GLU A 54 -0.30 -8.39 0.42
C GLU A 54 0.45 -7.11 0.01
N LEU A 55 -0.20 -5.96 0.06
CA LEU A 55 0.45 -4.66 -0.18
C LEU A 55 1.43 -4.30 0.95
N ASP A 56 1.08 -4.60 2.20
CA ASP A 56 1.91 -4.31 3.38
C ASP A 56 3.29 -4.99 3.31
N LYS A 57 3.36 -6.20 2.75
CA LYS A 57 4.64 -6.90 2.49
C LYS A 57 5.59 -6.11 1.61
N ILE A 58 5.06 -5.34 0.68
CA ILE A 58 5.85 -4.51 -0.24
C ILE A 58 6.17 -3.16 0.41
N THR A 59 5.17 -2.48 0.99
CA THR A 59 5.36 -1.15 1.58
C THR A 59 6.31 -1.17 2.78
N SER A 60 6.32 -2.24 3.57
CA SER A 60 7.24 -2.40 4.72
C SER A 60 8.70 -2.62 4.32
N ARG A 61 8.97 -2.89 3.04
CA ARG A 61 10.30 -3.20 2.50
C ARG A 61 10.63 -2.38 1.25
N TYR A 62 9.93 -1.27 1.04
CA TYR A 62 10.24 -0.34 -0.02
C TYR A 62 11.57 0.38 0.25
N THR A 63 12.36 0.62 -0.79
CA THR A 63 13.52 1.52 -0.76
C THR A 63 13.73 2.17 -2.14
N ASP A 64 14.23 3.41 -2.14
CA ASP A 64 14.75 4.09 -3.33
C ASP A 64 16.29 4.10 -3.40
N VAL A 65 16.95 3.47 -2.42
CA VAL A 65 18.41 3.35 -2.32
C VAL A 65 18.89 2.16 -3.14
N GLN A 66 19.64 2.42 -4.21
CA GLN A 66 20.12 1.38 -5.13
C GLN A 66 21.05 0.37 -4.43
N GLU A 67 21.86 0.83 -3.47
CA GLU A 67 22.76 -0.03 -2.71
C GLU A 67 22.00 -1.08 -1.90
N ASP A 68 20.82 -0.75 -1.36
CA ASP A 68 20.00 -1.70 -0.61
C ASP A 68 19.47 -2.82 -1.53
N LEU A 69 19.02 -2.45 -2.74
CA LEU A 69 18.53 -3.39 -3.76
C LEU A 69 19.64 -4.34 -4.22
N VAL A 70 20.85 -3.84 -4.40
CA VAL A 70 22.02 -4.64 -4.82
C VAL A 70 22.52 -5.54 -3.69
N LYS A 71 22.58 -5.03 -2.46
CA LYS A 71 23.16 -5.74 -1.32
C LYS A 71 22.22 -6.80 -0.75
N TYR A 72 20.91 -6.60 -0.87
CA TYR A 72 19.89 -7.47 -0.30
C TYR A 72 18.87 -7.89 -1.37
N PRO A 73 19.28 -8.69 -2.38
CA PRO A 73 18.39 -9.09 -3.47
C PRO A 73 17.19 -9.88 -2.95
N GLY A 74 15.99 -9.51 -3.39
CA GLY A 74 14.73 -10.12 -2.99
C GLY A 74 14.24 -9.74 -1.59
N VAL A 75 14.95 -8.86 -0.87
CA VAL A 75 14.53 -8.34 0.44
C VAL A 75 13.78 -7.01 0.29
N TYR A 76 14.28 -6.11 -0.54
CA TYR A 76 13.69 -4.79 -0.75
C TYR A 76 13.01 -4.70 -2.11
N TYR A 77 12.04 -3.80 -2.19
CA TYR A 77 11.29 -3.51 -3.40
C TYR A 77 11.55 -2.07 -3.85
N ASN A 78 11.71 -1.89 -5.15
CA ASN A 78 11.91 -0.58 -5.76
C ASN A 78 10.58 0.13 -6.07
N GLU A 79 10.66 1.34 -6.63
CA GLU A 79 9.50 2.16 -7.02
C GLU A 79 8.58 1.49 -8.06
N GLU A 80 9.15 0.75 -9.02
CA GLU A 80 8.38 0.07 -10.06
C GLU A 80 7.57 -1.09 -9.46
N GLU A 81 8.19 -1.89 -8.60
CA GLU A 81 7.55 -3.01 -7.90
C GLU A 81 6.46 -2.53 -6.95
N LEU A 82 6.72 -1.45 -6.20
CA LEU A 82 5.73 -0.79 -5.35
C LEU A 82 4.53 -0.33 -6.18
N ARG A 83 4.78 0.41 -7.27
CA ARG A 83 3.72 0.93 -8.13
C ARG A 83 2.89 -0.18 -8.75
N GLN A 84 3.53 -1.24 -9.23
CA GLN A 84 2.86 -2.41 -9.78
C GLN A 84 1.95 -3.06 -8.73
N LYS A 85 2.42 -3.28 -7.50
CA LYS A 85 1.59 -3.83 -6.42
C LYS A 85 0.41 -2.94 -6.07
N VAL A 86 0.59 -1.61 -6.07
CA VAL A 86 -0.50 -0.67 -5.79
C VAL A 86 -1.58 -0.73 -6.88
N ILE A 87 -1.19 -0.85 -8.15
CA ILE A 87 -2.13 -1.04 -9.27
C ILE A 87 -2.92 -2.34 -9.09
N GLU A 88 -2.24 -3.47 -8.88
CA GLU A 88 -2.88 -4.77 -8.66
C GLU A 88 -3.85 -4.74 -7.47
N THR A 89 -3.46 -4.07 -6.39
CA THR A 89 -4.28 -3.87 -5.20
C THR A 89 -5.56 -3.13 -5.56
N LYS A 90 -5.45 -2.01 -6.29
CA LYS A 90 -6.60 -1.23 -6.74
C LYS A 90 -7.51 -2.01 -7.67
N GLU A 91 -6.97 -2.81 -8.57
CA GLU A 91 -7.74 -3.65 -9.49
C GLU A 91 -8.54 -4.73 -8.75
N LYS A 92 -7.91 -5.47 -7.84
CA LYS A 92 -8.58 -6.50 -7.02
C LYS A 92 -9.72 -5.92 -6.18
N LEU A 93 -9.56 -4.71 -5.65
CA LEU A 93 -10.60 -4.02 -4.89
C LEU A 93 -11.78 -3.56 -5.77
N LYS A 94 -11.55 -3.28 -7.06
CA LYS A 94 -12.61 -2.92 -8.02
C LYS A 94 -13.41 -4.12 -8.51
N GLU A 95 -12.77 -5.27 -8.71
CA GLU A 95 -13.43 -6.49 -9.22
C GLU A 95 -14.56 -7.02 -8.32
N GLN A 96 -14.67 -6.53 -7.07
CA GLN A 96 -15.78 -6.84 -6.16
C GLN A 96 -16.72 -5.67 -5.84
N SER A 97 -16.55 -4.52 -6.48
CA SER A 97 -17.59 -3.49 -6.53
C SER A 97 -18.36 -3.65 -7.84
N PRO A 98 -19.53 -4.33 -7.85
CA PRO A 98 -20.45 -4.22 -8.96
C PRO A 98 -20.97 -2.80 -8.93
N VAL A 99 -20.39 -1.92 -9.76
CA VAL A 99 -21.12 -0.74 -10.23
C VAL A 99 -21.99 -1.19 -11.38
#